data_AF-A0A2P4SZF9-F1
#
_entry.id   AF-A0A2P4SZF9-F1
#
_cell.length_a   1.000
_cell.length_b   1.000
_cell.length_c   1.000
_cell.angle_alpha   90.00
_cell.angle_beta   90.00
_cell.angle_gamma   90.00
#
_symmetry.space_group_name_H-M   'P 1'
#
loop_
_entity.id
_entity.type
_entity.pdbx_description
1 polymer ?
#
loop_
_entity_poly.entity_id
_entity_poly.type
_entity_poly.pdbx_seq_one_letter_code
_entity_poly.pdbx_strand_id
1 'polypeptide(L)'
;MHSLYFLSSSLQFRTTPMDSTGVPHILEHTVLCGSQQYPCRDPFFKMLNRSLSTFMNAFTASDYTLYPFSTQNPKDFQNLLSVYLDAAFFPCLRQLDFWQEGWRLEHENPTDPQTPLIFKGVVFNEMKGAFTDNERVFAQHLQNKLLPDHTYGVVSGGHPLSIPDLTWEQLKQFHASHYHPSNSRFFTYGNFPLEQHLKQIHEEALVKFERIESKTDIPKQKLWEKPQEHHITCGLDSFATDPSKQTTVSVSYLLTDITDVFETFTLNLLSSLLVDGPNSPFYKALIESGVGTDFSPDVGFNGSTREAYFSVGLQGIAERDIETVKKIIARTVDEVIAKGFEEERIEALLHKIEIQLKHQSTSFGLALTSYIASCWNQDGDPVELLKIADKVSQFRQCLKENPTFLQEKVKMYFKDNPHRLTLSMSPEEDYYDKQAKLEAEKLKKKVNALSEEEKTQIFEKGLELIDLQSKPQDTSCLPALKVSDIEPQIPFTVLETTFAADEVPVQYCSQPTNGVVYFRAVSSLNTLPEELKPYVPLFCNVITK
;
A
#
# COMPACT_ATOMS: atom_id res chain seq x y z
N MET A 1 15.41 3.83 -31.41
CA MET A 1 14.82 2.78 -30.54
C MET A 1 15.50 2.86 -29.17
N HIS A 2 15.09 3.80 -28.34
CA HIS A 2 15.40 3.79 -26.91
C HIS A 2 14.07 3.70 -26.21
N SER A 3 13.57 2.46 -26.08
CA SER A 3 12.53 2.19 -25.10
C SER A 3 13.13 2.62 -23.75
N LEU A 4 12.50 3.60 -23.10
CA LEU A 4 12.88 4.06 -21.77
C LEU A 4 12.65 2.90 -20.79
N TYR A 5 13.61 1.99 -20.70
CA TYR A 5 13.59 0.96 -19.67
C TYR A 5 14.10 1.61 -18.39
N PHE A 6 13.16 2.14 -17.61
CA PHE A 6 13.43 2.58 -16.25
C PHE A 6 13.87 1.36 -15.45
N LEU A 7 15.04 1.46 -14.81
CA LEU A 7 15.61 0.34 -14.09
C LEU A 7 15.22 0.42 -12.65
N SER A 8 14.70 -0.67 -12.12
CA SER A 8 14.21 -0.72 -10.74
C SER A 8 14.93 -1.83 -9.99
N SER A 9 15.27 -1.56 -8.73
CA SER A 9 15.70 -2.57 -7.78
C SER A 9 14.79 -2.50 -6.58
N SER A 10 14.54 -3.64 -5.93
CA SER A 10 13.93 -3.65 -4.61
C SER A 10 14.50 -4.77 -3.74
N LEU A 11 14.45 -4.51 -2.43
CA LEU A 11 14.77 -5.46 -1.39
C LEU A 11 13.54 -5.61 -0.50
N GLN A 12 13.05 -6.84 -0.36
CA GLN A 12 11.91 -7.17 0.48
C GLN A 12 12.35 -8.00 1.68
N PHE A 13 11.77 -7.75 2.85
CA PHE A 13 11.87 -8.59 4.03
C PHE A 13 10.48 -8.98 4.50
N ARG A 14 10.29 -10.26 4.86
CA ARG A 14 9.08 -10.68 5.56
C ARG A 14 9.13 -10.20 7.01
N THR A 15 8.21 -9.32 7.40
CA THR A 15 8.20 -8.63 8.69
C THR A 15 6.87 -8.85 9.39
N THR A 16 6.83 -9.69 10.41
CA THR A 16 5.59 -10.14 11.04
C THR A 16 5.41 -9.54 12.43
N PRO A 17 4.87 -8.31 12.57
CA PRO A 17 4.56 -7.73 13.88
C PRO A 17 3.53 -8.59 14.64
N MET A 18 3.71 -8.68 15.96
CA MET A 18 2.80 -9.39 16.88
C MET A 18 2.07 -8.44 17.83
N ASP A 19 2.25 -7.14 17.64
CA ASP A 19 1.55 -6.07 18.35
C ASP A 19 1.33 -4.87 17.40
N SER A 20 0.54 -3.90 17.85
CA SER A 20 0.21 -2.70 17.07
C SER A 20 1.18 -1.54 17.33
N THR A 21 2.41 -1.81 17.78
CA THR A 21 3.39 -0.75 18.08
C THR A 21 3.94 -0.04 16.84
N GLY A 22 3.75 -0.63 15.65
CA GLY A 22 4.31 -0.09 14.41
C GLY A 22 5.80 -0.38 14.24
N VAL A 23 6.35 -1.36 14.98
CA VAL A 23 7.77 -1.71 14.91
C VAL A 23 8.33 -1.94 13.49
N PRO A 24 7.64 -2.60 12.52
CA PRO A 24 8.20 -2.70 11.17
C PRO A 24 8.25 -1.35 10.45
N HIS A 25 7.24 -0.50 10.66
CA HIS A 25 7.15 0.82 10.03
C HIS A 25 8.18 1.81 10.60
N ILE A 26 8.31 1.84 11.92
CA ILE A 26 9.34 2.66 12.58
C ILE A 26 10.74 2.16 12.21
N LEU A 27 10.93 0.84 12.09
CA LEU A 27 12.20 0.30 11.64
C LEU A 27 12.52 0.71 10.21
N GLU A 28 11.54 0.68 9.31
CA GLU A 28 11.70 1.13 7.92
C GLU A 28 12.23 2.56 7.81
N HIS A 29 11.66 3.48 8.60
CA HIS A 29 12.22 4.83 8.72
C HIS A 29 13.64 4.83 9.33
N THR A 30 13.83 4.10 10.43
CA THR A 30 15.07 4.19 11.23
C THR A 30 16.29 3.58 10.52
N VAL A 31 16.11 2.55 9.68
CA VAL A 31 17.23 1.98 8.91
C VAL A 31 17.79 2.98 7.89
N LEU A 32 16.96 3.92 7.43
CA LEU A 32 17.32 4.97 6.47
C LEU A 32 18.01 6.18 7.13
N CYS A 33 18.15 6.20 8.46
CA CYS A 33 18.78 7.30 9.20
C CYS A 33 20.33 7.21 9.25
N GLY A 34 20.93 6.07 8.93
CA GLY A 34 22.38 5.88 8.98
C GLY A 34 22.76 4.40 9.05
N SER A 35 23.93 4.06 8.51
CA SER A 35 24.43 2.69 8.44
C SER A 35 25.95 2.61 8.69
N GLN A 36 26.50 1.41 8.77
CA GLN A 36 27.93 1.22 9.10
C GLN A 36 28.87 1.89 8.08
N GLN A 37 28.61 1.75 6.79
CA GLN A 37 29.39 2.37 5.72
C GLN A 37 29.01 3.85 5.52
N TYR A 38 27.75 4.21 5.78
CA TYR A 38 27.23 5.56 5.63
C TYR A 38 26.69 6.10 6.97
N PRO A 39 27.58 6.38 7.95
CA PRO A 39 27.16 6.71 9.32
C PRO A 39 26.63 8.14 9.48
N CYS A 40 26.72 8.98 8.45
CA CYS A 40 26.14 10.31 8.49
C CYS A 40 24.61 10.21 8.69
N ARG A 41 24.00 11.22 9.30
CA ARG A 41 22.54 11.22 9.52
C ARG A 41 21.78 11.33 8.21
N ASP A 42 20.65 10.65 8.10
CA ASP A 42 19.73 10.68 6.96
C ASP A 42 20.38 10.43 5.58
N PRO A 43 21.15 9.33 5.36
CA PRO A 43 21.67 8.99 4.04
C PRO A 43 20.60 9.00 2.95
N PHE A 44 19.41 8.46 3.23
CA PHE A 44 18.32 8.38 2.26
C PHE A 44 17.90 9.75 1.73
N PHE A 45 17.53 10.69 2.62
CA PHE A 45 17.13 12.04 2.22
C PHE A 45 18.26 12.82 1.55
N LYS A 46 19.51 12.59 1.97
CA LYS A 46 20.67 13.21 1.33
C LYS A 46 20.92 12.65 -0.07
N MET A 47 20.68 11.36 -0.29
CA MET A 47 20.82 10.73 -1.61
C MET A 47 19.81 11.25 -2.63
N LEU A 48 18.62 11.69 -2.21
CA LEU A 48 17.64 12.32 -3.11
C LEU A 48 18.23 13.52 -3.88
N ASN A 49 19.15 14.27 -3.27
CA ASN A 49 19.80 15.44 -3.88
C ASN A 49 21.16 15.12 -4.52
N ARG A 50 21.58 13.85 -4.53
CA ARG A 50 22.89 13.37 -5.03
C ARG A 50 22.75 12.33 -6.14
N SER A 51 21.52 12.10 -6.57
CA SER A 51 21.09 11.04 -7.47
C SER A 51 20.28 11.62 -8.62
N LEU A 52 20.16 10.88 -9.71
CA LEU A 52 19.22 11.14 -10.81
C LEU A 52 18.12 10.06 -10.82
N SER A 53 17.74 9.61 -9.62
CA SER A 53 16.71 8.59 -9.45
C SER A 53 15.38 9.04 -10.06
N THR A 54 14.70 8.08 -10.66
CA THR A 54 13.34 8.23 -11.15
C THR A 54 12.31 7.84 -10.09
N PHE A 55 12.76 7.12 -9.05
CA PHE A 55 11.98 6.80 -7.86
C PHE A 55 12.94 6.40 -6.72
N MET A 56 12.66 6.83 -5.51
CA MET A 56 13.31 6.34 -4.28
C MET A 56 12.27 6.37 -3.18
N ASN A 57 11.98 5.22 -2.58
CA ASN A 57 11.11 5.16 -1.40
C ASN A 57 11.37 3.89 -0.60
N ALA A 58 10.59 3.72 0.45
CA ALA A 58 10.36 2.47 1.16
C ALA A 58 8.90 2.42 1.60
N PHE A 59 8.39 1.20 1.83
CA PHE A 59 7.00 1.00 2.24
C PHE A 59 6.88 -0.20 3.17
N THR A 60 6.01 -0.06 4.17
CA THR A 60 5.65 -1.15 5.08
C THR A 60 4.22 -1.62 4.80
N ALA A 61 4.08 -2.87 4.36
CA ALA A 61 2.79 -3.55 4.24
C ALA A 61 2.38 -4.20 5.58
N SER A 62 1.37 -5.08 5.56
CA SER A 62 0.96 -5.79 6.77
C SER A 62 2.04 -6.74 7.30
N ASP A 63 2.74 -7.43 6.40
CA ASP A 63 3.63 -8.55 6.72
C ASP A 63 4.96 -8.56 5.95
N TYR A 64 5.27 -7.48 5.24
CA TYR A 64 6.57 -7.25 4.61
C TYR A 64 6.93 -5.76 4.56
N THR A 65 8.23 -5.49 4.50
CA THR A 65 8.79 -4.17 4.19
C THR A 65 9.54 -4.24 2.87
N LEU A 66 9.30 -3.26 1.99
CA LEU A 66 9.89 -3.19 0.65
C LEU A 66 10.67 -1.89 0.49
N TYR A 67 11.89 -1.98 -0.03
CA TYR A 67 12.78 -0.84 -0.28
C TYR A 67 13.09 -0.70 -1.78
N PRO A 68 12.22 -0.06 -2.58
CA PRO A 68 12.46 0.13 -4.01
C PRO A 68 13.15 1.45 -4.37
N PHE A 69 14.03 1.39 -5.36
CA PHE A 69 14.50 2.57 -6.08
C PHE A 69 14.55 2.30 -7.59
N SER A 70 14.57 3.37 -8.38
CA SER A 70 14.80 3.30 -9.82
C SER A 70 15.61 4.48 -10.34
N THR A 71 16.39 4.26 -11.39
CA THR A 71 17.17 5.31 -12.07
C THR A 71 17.45 4.87 -13.51
N GLN A 72 17.80 5.83 -14.37
CA GLN A 72 18.26 5.56 -15.74
C GLN A 72 19.78 5.60 -15.85
N ASN A 73 20.50 6.03 -14.82
CA ASN A 73 21.95 6.17 -14.84
C ASN A 73 22.62 4.92 -14.21
N PRO A 74 23.52 4.19 -14.94
CA PRO A 74 24.17 2.99 -14.42
C PRO A 74 25.03 3.22 -13.18
N LYS A 75 25.71 4.37 -13.11
CA LYS A 75 26.55 4.71 -11.96
C LYS A 75 25.69 5.04 -10.74
N ASP A 76 24.61 5.78 -10.96
CA ASP A 76 23.62 6.09 -9.93
C ASP A 76 22.98 4.83 -9.36
N PHE A 77 22.65 3.85 -10.21
CA PHE A 77 22.08 2.58 -9.76
C PHE A 77 23.01 1.87 -8.77
N GLN A 78 24.31 1.81 -9.06
CA GLN A 78 25.30 1.22 -8.16
C GLN A 78 25.41 2.01 -6.86
N ASN A 79 25.39 3.34 -6.94
CA ASN A 79 25.45 4.22 -5.76
C ASN A 79 24.24 3.99 -4.83
N LEU A 80 23.03 3.94 -5.40
CA LEU A 80 21.81 3.68 -4.65
C LEU A 80 21.78 2.26 -4.09
N LEU A 81 22.18 1.25 -4.88
CA LEU A 81 22.24 -0.13 -4.43
C LEU A 81 23.10 -0.28 -3.18
N SER A 82 24.30 0.31 -3.16
CA SER A 82 25.18 0.27 -1.99
C SER A 82 24.56 0.94 -0.76
N VAL A 83 23.91 2.10 -0.92
CA VAL A 83 23.26 2.79 0.20
C VAL A 83 22.07 1.98 0.74
N TYR A 84 21.23 1.42 -0.13
CA TYR A 84 20.08 0.60 0.26
C TYR A 84 20.49 -0.71 0.93
N LEU A 85 21.52 -1.39 0.41
CA LEU A 85 22.05 -2.62 1.01
C LEU A 85 22.60 -2.34 2.41
N ASP A 86 23.42 -1.30 2.57
CA ASP A 86 24.04 -1.02 3.85
C ASP A 86 23.02 -0.49 4.88
N ALA A 87 22.05 0.33 4.46
CA ALA A 87 20.92 0.75 5.29
C ALA A 87 20.11 -0.44 5.80
N ALA A 88 19.68 -1.34 4.91
CA ALA A 88 18.85 -2.47 5.29
C ALA A 88 19.59 -3.48 6.18
N PHE A 89 20.81 -3.90 5.80
CA PHE A 89 21.51 -4.98 6.49
C PHE A 89 22.37 -4.51 7.66
N PHE A 90 22.91 -3.30 7.62
CA PHE A 90 23.86 -2.79 8.61
C PHE A 90 23.49 -1.38 9.14
N PRO A 91 22.22 -1.15 9.55
CA PRO A 91 21.81 0.15 10.07
C PRO A 91 22.50 0.48 11.40
N CYS A 92 22.70 1.76 11.68
CA CYS A 92 23.21 2.22 12.97
C CYS A 92 22.18 2.02 14.10
N LEU A 93 20.88 2.15 13.79
CA LEU A 93 19.76 2.11 14.74
C LEU A 93 20.03 2.94 16.00
N ARG A 94 20.47 4.20 15.83
CA ARG A 94 20.77 5.08 16.97
C ARG A 94 19.49 5.40 17.74
N GLN A 95 19.61 5.49 19.06
CA GLN A 95 18.45 5.75 19.92
C GLN A 95 17.76 7.08 19.58
N LEU A 96 18.52 8.12 19.24
CA LEU A 96 17.96 9.43 18.90
C LEU A 96 17.31 9.48 17.52
N ASP A 97 17.73 8.63 16.58
CA ASP A 97 17.03 8.47 15.30
C ASP A 97 15.68 7.77 15.51
N PHE A 98 15.66 6.72 16.34
CA PHE A 98 14.40 6.08 16.77
C PHE A 98 13.46 7.08 17.47
N TRP A 99 13.99 7.99 18.29
CA TRP A 99 13.20 9.05 18.94
C TRP A 99 12.63 10.07 17.96
N GLN A 100 13.35 10.38 16.88
CA GLN A 100 12.86 11.24 15.82
C GLN A 100 11.77 10.55 15.02
N GLU A 101 12.09 9.39 14.45
CA GLU A 101 11.25 8.70 13.47
C GLU A 101 10.05 8.00 14.12
N GLY A 102 10.27 7.30 15.23
CA GLY A 102 9.22 6.55 15.91
C GLY A 102 8.39 7.44 16.84
N TRP A 103 8.81 7.48 18.11
CA TRP A 103 8.18 8.30 19.13
C TRP A 103 9.17 8.65 20.27
N ARG A 104 8.87 9.73 20.98
CA ARG A 104 9.59 10.15 22.19
C ARG A 104 8.70 10.99 23.10
N LEU A 105 9.14 11.14 24.36
CA LEU A 105 8.70 12.23 25.22
C LEU A 105 9.62 13.42 24.99
N GLU A 106 9.05 14.60 24.81
CA GLU A 106 9.80 15.85 24.66
C GLU A 106 9.10 16.97 25.42
N HIS A 107 9.86 17.88 26.02
CA HIS A 107 9.32 19.11 26.59
C HIS A 107 8.71 19.98 25.49
N GLU A 108 7.56 20.61 25.74
CA GLU A 108 6.93 21.53 24.78
C GLU A 108 7.92 22.58 24.26
N ASN A 109 8.71 23.15 25.18
CA ASN A 109 9.95 23.84 24.86
C ASN A 109 11.13 22.94 25.22
N PRO A 110 11.84 22.35 24.24
CA PRO A 110 12.96 21.44 24.51
C PRO A 110 14.13 22.04 25.29
N THR A 111 14.21 23.37 25.36
CA THR A 111 15.25 24.09 26.11
C THR A 111 14.83 24.48 27.53
N ASP A 112 13.58 24.20 27.91
CA ASP A 112 13.03 24.51 29.23
C ASP A 112 12.42 23.25 29.89
N PRO A 113 13.12 22.66 30.89
CA PRO A 113 12.67 21.44 31.56
C PRO A 113 11.43 21.66 32.45
N GLN A 114 10.97 22.91 32.65
CA GLN A 114 9.74 23.21 33.38
C GLN A 114 8.49 23.08 32.51
N THR A 115 8.63 23.03 31.20
CA THR A 115 7.48 22.86 30.31
C THR A 115 6.96 21.42 30.32
N PRO A 116 5.66 21.19 30.04
CA PRO A 116 5.09 19.84 30.05
C PRO A 116 5.78 18.90 29.06
N LEU A 117 5.86 17.61 29.41
CA LEU A 117 6.26 16.55 28.47
C LEU A 117 5.09 16.16 27.58
N ILE A 118 5.33 16.04 26.28
CA ILE A 118 4.37 15.64 25.24
C ILE A 118 4.93 14.51 24.37
N PHE A 119 4.05 13.80 23.66
CA PHE A 119 4.47 12.85 22.63
C PHE A 119 4.87 13.57 21.34
N LYS A 120 5.98 13.15 20.73
CA LYS A 120 6.40 13.54 19.38
C LYS A 120 6.99 12.35 18.63
N GLY A 121 6.97 12.40 17.30
CA GLY A 121 7.57 11.39 16.42
C GLY A 121 7.03 11.52 15.00
N VAL A 122 7.80 11.12 13.98
CA VAL A 122 7.36 11.18 12.57
C VAL A 122 6.22 10.18 12.34
N VAL A 123 6.48 8.89 12.55
CA VAL A 123 5.50 7.80 12.38
C VAL A 123 4.32 7.96 13.34
N PHE A 124 4.57 8.43 14.57
CA PHE A 124 3.48 8.73 15.50
C PHE A 124 2.45 9.73 14.92
N ASN A 125 2.92 10.83 14.32
CA ASN A 125 2.04 11.83 13.71
C ASN A 125 1.47 11.37 12.37
N GLU A 126 2.25 10.65 11.57
CA GLU A 126 1.79 10.05 10.32
C GLU A 126 0.58 9.14 10.57
N MET A 127 0.68 8.23 11.55
CA MET A 127 -0.40 7.30 11.85
C MET A 127 -1.61 8.00 12.47
N LYS A 128 -1.43 9.09 13.23
CA LYS A 128 -2.57 9.94 13.64
C LYS A 128 -3.29 10.54 12.44
N GLY A 129 -2.53 11.00 11.43
CA GLY A 129 -3.08 11.46 10.17
C GLY A 129 -3.80 10.35 9.39
N ALA A 130 -3.18 9.18 9.28
CA ALA A 130 -3.75 8.02 8.57
C ALA A 130 -5.07 7.55 9.18
N PHE A 131 -5.22 7.56 10.50
CA PHE A 131 -6.47 7.21 11.20
C PHE A 131 -7.47 8.37 11.31
N THR A 132 -7.18 9.52 10.70
CA THR A 132 -8.19 10.57 10.48
C THR A 132 -9.08 10.23 9.29
N ASP A 133 -8.58 9.42 8.35
CA ASP A 133 -9.36 8.86 7.25
C ASP A 133 -10.21 7.68 7.74
N ASN A 134 -11.53 7.87 7.76
CA ASN A 134 -12.49 6.85 8.18
C ASN A 134 -12.46 5.61 7.29
N GLU A 135 -12.16 5.73 5.99
CA GLU A 135 -12.05 4.55 5.12
C GLU A 135 -10.86 3.68 5.53
N ARG A 136 -9.74 4.32 5.90
CA ARG A 136 -8.55 3.64 6.44
C ARG A 136 -8.82 2.96 7.77
N VAL A 137 -9.59 3.59 8.67
CA VAL A 137 -10.05 2.98 9.91
C VAL A 137 -10.84 1.70 9.61
N PHE A 138 -11.80 1.77 8.68
CA PHE A 138 -12.63 0.63 8.29
C PHE A 138 -11.80 -0.52 7.71
N ALA A 139 -10.95 -0.24 6.71
CA ALA A 139 -10.11 -1.23 6.05
C ALA A 139 -9.17 -1.93 7.03
N GLN A 140 -8.54 -1.18 7.94
CA GLN A 140 -7.66 -1.74 8.96
C GLN A 140 -8.41 -2.71 9.89
N HIS A 141 -9.57 -2.30 10.41
CA HIS A 141 -10.38 -3.16 11.26
C HIS A 141 -10.94 -4.38 10.52
N LEU A 142 -11.30 -4.24 9.23
CA LEU A 142 -11.74 -5.34 8.39
C LEU A 142 -10.67 -6.43 8.32
N GLN A 143 -9.44 -6.06 7.97
CA GLN A 143 -8.31 -7.00 7.93
C GLN A 143 -8.09 -7.64 9.31
N ASN A 144 -8.02 -6.83 10.37
CA ASN A 144 -7.73 -7.32 11.73
C ASN A 144 -8.78 -8.28 12.26
N LYS A 145 -10.05 -8.07 11.93
CA LYS A 145 -11.15 -8.93 12.38
C LYS A 145 -11.34 -10.15 11.49
N LEU A 146 -11.03 -10.07 10.20
CA LEU A 146 -11.15 -11.21 9.28
C LEU A 146 -10.00 -12.22 9.46
N LEU A 147 -8.79 -11.73 9.79
CA LEU A 147 -7.56 -12.52 9.94
C LEU A 147 -6.94 -12.37 11.36
N PRO A 148 -7.65 -12.77 12.43
CA PRO A 148 -7.27 -12.42 13.80
C PRO A 148 -6.15 -13.28 14.42
N ASP A 149 -5.77 -14.41 13.80
CA ASP A 149 -4.96 -15.44 14.49
C ASP A 149 -3.45 -15.14 14.56
N HIS A 150 -2.95 -14.20 13.75
CA HIS A 150 -1.51 -13.90 13.64
C HIS A 150 -1.28 -12.40 13.31
N THR A 151 -0.21 -12.09 12.58
CA THR A 151 0.26 -10.74 12.25
C THR A 151 -0.78 -9.83 11.57
N TYR A 152 -1.73 -10.39 10.81
CA TYR A 152 -2.80 -9.59 10.20
C TYR A 152 -3.84 -9.08 11.20
N GLY A 153 -3.84 -9.61 12.44
CA GLY A 153 -4.70 -9.15 13.54
C GLY A 153 -4.24 -7.84 14.20
N VAL A 154 -3.08 -7.30 13.82
CA VAL A 154 -2.50 -6.07 14.40
C VAL A 154 -2.35 -4.94 13.38
N VAL A 155 -2.04 -3.73 13.85
CA VAL A 155 -1.81 -2.56 12.99
C VAL A 155 -0.31 -2.44 12.70
N SER A 156 0.13 -2.95 11.54
CA SER A 156 1.57 -2.98 11.18
C SER A 156 2.20 -1.59 11.06
N GLY A 157 1.43 -0.60 10.60
CA GLY A 157 1.86 0.80 10.53
C GLY A 157 2.02 1.46 11.91
N GLY A 158 1.39 0.88 12.94
CA GLY A 158 1.37 1.40 14.31
C GLY A 158 0.05 2.09 14.65
N HIS A 159 -0.64 1.58 15.67
CA HIS A 159 -1.78 2.29 16.24
C HIS A 159 -1.25 3.43 17.13
N PRO A 160 -1.69 4.69 17.00
CA PRO A 160 -1.16 5.81 17.78
C PRO A 160 -1.13 5.58 19.29
N LEU A 161 -2.16 4.94 19.84
CA LEU A 161 -2.19 4.58 21.26
C LEU A 161 -1.24 3.43 21.65
N SER A 162 -0.66 2.68 20.71
CA SER A 162 0.25 1.56 20.95
C SER A 162 1.69 1.88 20.57
N ILE A 163 1.93 2.81 19.63
CA ILE A 163 3.28 3.26 19.25
C ILE A 163 4.14 3.61 20.47
N PRO A 164 3.63 4.35 21.48
CA PRO A 164 4.43 4.68 22.66
C PRO A 164 4.86 3.48 23.53
N ASP A 165 4.40 2.27 23.25
CA ASP A 165 4.85 1.07 23.98
C ASP A 165 6.12 0.46 23.38
N LEU A 166 6.52 0.88 22.17
CA LEU A 166 7.73 0.39 21.52
C LEU A 166 8.99 0.89 22.23
N THR A 167 9.91 -0.02 22.55
CA THR A 167 11.25 0.31 23.05
C THR A 167 12.31 0.24 21.95
N TRP A 168 13.42 0.94 22.16
CA TRP A 168 14.57 0.89 21.26
C TRP A 168 15.17 -0.52 21.14
N GLU A 169 15.13 -1.28 22.24
CA GLU A 169 15.56 -2.67 22.32
C GLU A 169 14.68 -3.58 21.46
N GLN A 170 13.36 -3.39 21.51
CA GLN A 170 12.42 -4.12 20.65
C GLN A 170 12.64 -3.80 19.17
N LEU A 171 12.93 -2.54 18.82
CA LEU A 171 13.28 -2.15 17.45
C LEU A 171 14.52 -2.90 16.95
N LYS A 172 15.62 -2.89 17.72
CA LYS A 172 16.85 -3.63 17.40
C LYS A 172 16.62 -5.13 17.29
N GLN A 173 15.83 -5.70 18.21
CA GLN A 173 15.52 -7.12 18.21
C GLN A 173 14.69 -7.51 16.98
N PHE A 174 13.73 -6.67 16.58
CA PHE A 174 12.91 -6.89 15.40
C PHE A 174 13.75 -6.84 14.12
N HIS A 175 14.71 -5.90 14.02
CA HIS A 175 15.69 -5.89 12.93
C HIS A 175 16.48 -7.18 12.89
N ALA A 176 17.10 -7.57 14.01
CA ALA A 176 17.92 -8.78 14.10
C ALA A 176 17.16 -10.06 13.70
N SER A 177 15.86 -10.16 13.98
CA SER A 177 15.06 -11.34 13.63
C SER A 177 14.54 -11.37 12.19
N HIS A 178 14.35 -10.21 11.54
CA HIS A 178 13.70 -10.14 10.22
C HIS A 178 14.62 -9.67 9.08
N TYR A 179 15.69 -8.92 9.35
CA TYR A 179 16.54 -8.30 8.32
C TYR A 179 17.75 -9.17 7.95
N HIS A 180 17.71 -10.46 8.28
CA HIS A 180 18.71 -11.43 7.83
C HIS A 180 18.47 -11.81 6.36
N PRO A 181 19.51 -11.96 5.51
CA PRO A 181 19.33 -12.23 4.09
C PRO A 181 18.57 -13.51 3.74
N SER A 182 18.62 -14.54 4.59
CA SER A 182 17.78 -15.75 4.42
C SER A 182 16.26 -15.47 4.45
N ASN A 183 15.85 -14.34 5.01
CA ASN A 183 14.46 -13.86 5.06
C ASN A 183 14.16 -12.77 4.00
N SER A 184 15.09 -12.54 3.07
CA SER A 184 14.98 -11.45 2.09
C SER A 184 14.66 -11.95 0.68
N ARG A 185 14.10 -11.07 -0.17
CA ARG A 185 13.94 -11.26 -1.61
C ARG A 185 14.54 -10.07 -2.34
N PHE A 186 15.39 -10.33 -3.34
CA PHE A 186 16.02 -9.30 -4.17
C PHE A 186 15.39 -9.31 -5.55
N PHE A 187 14.96 -8.13 -6.02
CA PHE A 187 14.40 -7.94 -7.35
C PHE A 187 15.20 -6.90 -8.11
N THR A 188 15.50 -7.17 -9.38
CA THR A 188 16.04 -6.18 -10.32
C THR A 188 15.30 -6.29 -11.65
N TYR A 189 15.06 -5.15 -12.29
CA TYR A 189 14.37 -5.05 -13.57
C TYR A 189 15.06 -4.01 -14.46
N GLY A 190 15.19 -4.33 -15.74
CA GLY A 190 15.67 -3.42 -16.78
C GLY A 190 16.75 -4.06 -17.64
N ASN A 191 17.58 -3.23 -18.26
CA ASN A 191 18.58 -3.64 -19.25
C ASN A 191 20.04 -3.60 -18.75
N PHE A 192 20.28 -3.30 -17.47
CA PHE A 192 21.64 -3.35 -16.92
C PHE A 192 22.10 -4.80 -16.70
N PRO A 193 23.41 -5.06 -16.80
CA PRO A 193 23.94 -6.42 -16.61
C PRO A 193 23.68 -6.93 -15.20
N LEU A 194 22.99 -8.07 -15.11
CA LEU A 194 22.64 -8.71 -13.84
C LEU A 194 23.89 -9.07 -13.02
N GLU A 195 24.99 -9.44 -13.67
CA GLU A 195 26.25 -9.86 -13.05
C GLU A 195 26.79 -8.78 -12.10
N GLN A 196 26.66 -7.50 -12.48
CA GLN A 196 27.12 -6.39 -11.65
C GLN A 196 26.28 -6.26 -10.37
N HIS A 197 24.96 -6.48 -10.46
CA HIS A 197 24.07 -6.42 -9.31
C HIS A 197 24.35 -7.57 -8.35
N LEU A 198 24.47 -8.80 -8.88
CA LEU A 198 24.79 -9.99 -8.10
C LEU A 198 26.13 -9.85 -7.37
N LYS A 199 27.14 -9.30 -8.06
CA LYS A 199 28.45 -9.02 -7.47
C LYS A 199 28.35 -8.09 -6.27
N GLN A 200 27.72 -6.92 -6.43
CA GLN A 200 27.59 -5.94 -5.34
C GLN A 200 26.78 -6.48 -4.17
N ILE A 201 25.62 -7.11 -4.43
CA ILE A 201 24.77 -7.71 -3.39
C ILE A 201 25.59 -8.74 -2.58
N HIS A 202 26.37 -9.59 -3.27
CA HIS A 202 27.20 -10.58 -2.60
C HIS A 202 28.33 -9.95 -1.77
N GLU A 203 29.16 -9.11 -2.40
CA GLU A 203 30.39 -8.57 -1.81
C GLU A 203 30.11 -7.54 -0.70
N GLU A 204 29.07 -6.72 -0.83
CA GLU A 204 28.77 -5.65 0.12
C GLU A 204 27.91 -6.12 1.30
N ALA A 205 27.03 -7.13 1.08
CA ALA A 205 26.10 -7.62 2.09
C ALA A 205 26.20 -9.13 2.37
N LEU A 206 25.84 -9.99 1.40
CA LEU A 206 25.53 -11.40 1.70
C LEU A 206 26.71 -12.22 2.22
N VAL A 207 27.94 -11.89 1.81
CA VAL A 207 29.17 -12.60 2.24
C VAL A 207 29.41 -12.53 3.76
N LYS A 208 28.78 -11.58 4.45
CA LYS A 208 28.91 -11.37 5.90
C LYS A 208 27.98 -12.26 6.74
N PHE A 209 27.16 -13.10 6.10
CA PHE A 209 26.14 -13.91 6.77
C PHE A 209 26.30 -15.39 6.46
N GLU A 210 25.93 -16.23 7.43
CA GLU A 210 25.68 -17.66 7.23
C GLU A 210 24.18 -17.90 7.03
N ARG A 211 23.80 -18.99 6.36
CA ARG A 211 22.39 -19.31 6.16
C ARG A 211 21.73 -19.67 7.49
N ILE A 212 20.53 -19.13 7.74
CA ILE A 212 19.68 -19.49 8.87
C ILE A 212 18.30 -19.95 8.40
N GLU A 213 17.58 -20.63 9.30
CA GLU A 213 16.13 -20.81 9.17
C GLU A 213 15.43 -19.65 9.88
N SER A 214 14.82 -18.75 9.10
CA SER A 214 14.08 -17.61 9.63
C SER A 214 12.74 -18.06 10.21
N LYS A 215 12.47 -17.72 11.47
CA LYS A 215 11.19 -18.01 12.14
C LYS A 215 10.16 -16.89 11.90
N THR A 216 9.93 -16.56 10.64
CA THR A 216 9.08 -15.44 10.18
C THR A 216 7.88 -15.91 9.37
N ASP A 217 7.67 -17.22 9.29
CA ASP A 217 6.55 -17.81 8.54
C ASP A 217 5.21 -17.38 9.14
N ILE A 218 4.25 -17.09 8.27
CA ILE A 218 2.90 -16.72 8.65
C ILE A 218 2.03 -17.96 8.52
N PRO A 219 1.43 -18.50 9.60
CA PRO A 219 0.59 -19.68 9.50
C PRO A 219 -0.70 -19.37 8.72
N LYS A 220 -1.34 -20.42 8.17
CA LYS A 220 -2.66 -20.29 7.55
C LYS A 220 -3.70 -19.86 8.58
N GLN A 221 -4.59 -18.94 8.21
CA GLN A 221 -5.75 -18.59 9.04
C GLN A 221 -6.65 -19.83 9.21
N LYS A 222 -7.07 -20.11 10.45
CA LYS A 222 -8.03 -21.18 10.70
C LYS A 222 -9.43 -20.72 10.28
N LEU A 223 -10.12 -21.55 9.50
CA LEU A 223 -11.48 -21.29 9.07
C LEU A 223 -12.43 -21.26 10.27
N TRP A 224 -13.31 -20.27 10.30
CA TRP A 224 -14.37 -20.21 11.30
C TRP A 224 -15.45 -21.26 11.04
N GLU A 225 -16.07 -21.75 12.11
CA GLU A 225 -17.23 -22.64 12.02
C GLU A 225 -18.53 -21.89 11.74
N LYS A 226 -18.57 -20.59 12.05
CA LYS A 226 -19.74 -19.72 11.88
C LYS A 226 -19.33 -18.30 11.51
N PRO A 227 -20.16 -17.58 10.73
CA PRO A 227 -19.95 -16.17 10.45
C PRO A 227 -19.83 -15.32 11.73
N GLN A 228 -19.07 -14.24 11.65
CA GLN A 228 -18.87 -13.28 12.74
C GLN A 228 -19.42 -11.92 12.35
N GLU A 229 -19.88 -11.15 13.33
CA GLU A 229 -20.33 -9.77 13.15
C GLU A 229 -19.66 -8.87 14.19
N HIS A 230 -19.14 -7.74 13.74
CA HIS A 230 -18.48 -6.76 14.60
C HIS A 230 -18.96 -5.35 14.27
N HIS A 231 -18.97 -4.50 15.30
CA HIS A 231 -19.27 -3.08 15.19
C HIS A 231 -18.09 -2.27 15.72
N ILE A 232 -17.75 -1.19 15.02
CA ILE A 232 -16.71 -0.22 15.37
C ILE A 232 -17.25 1.21 15.22
N THR A 233 -16.50 2.19 15.73
CA THR A 233 -16.84 3.62 15.60
C THR A 233 -15.77 4.39 14.85
N CYS A 234 -16.17 5.51 14.24
CA CYS A 234 -15.27 6.42 13.53
C CYS A 234 -15.59 7.89 13.84
N GLY A 235 -14.79 8.81 13.29
CA GLY A 235 -15.05 10.24 13.41
C GLY A 235 -16.29 10.64 12.60
N LEU A 236 -17.05 11.61 13.11
CA LEU A 236 -18.16 12.22 12.38
C LEU A 236 -17.62 13.00 11.16
N ASP A 237 -18.20 12.75 9.97
CA ASP A 237 -17.93 13.59 8.81
C ASP A 237 -18.84 14.83 8.84
N SER A 238 -18.22 15.98 9.11
CA SER A 238 -18.91 17.28 9.14
C SER A 238 -19.37 17.76 7.76
N PHE A 239 -18.89 17.15 6.68
CA PHE A 239 -19.23 17.49 5.30
C PHE A 239 -20.18 16.49 4.64
N ALA A 240 -20.65 15.48 5.39
CA ALA A 240 -21.59 14.50 4.88
C ALA A 240 -22.86 15.18 4.35
N THR A 241 -23.30 14.76 3.15
CA THR A 241 -24.49 15.33 2.50
C THR A 241 -25.78 15.08 3.31
N ASP A 242 -25.85 13.93 3.99
CA ASP A 242 -26.93 13.58 4.91
C ASP A 242 -26.33 13.12 6.25
N PRO A 243 -26.43 13.95 7.32
CA PRO A 243 -25.91 13.60 8.64
C PRO A 243 -26.51 12.32 9.25
N SER A 244 -27.69 11.89 8.79
CA SER A 244 -28.33 10.65 9.25
C SER A 244 -27.84 9.40 8.52
N LYS A 245 -26.98 9.56 7.50
CA LYS A 245 -26.47 8.50 6.64
C LYS A 245 -24.94 8.52 6.56
N GLN A 246 -24.31 8.06 7.62
CA GLN A 246 -22.84 7.98 7.71
C GLN A 246 -22.37 6.59 8.16
N THR A 247 -23.27 5.62 8.28
CA THR A 247 -22.89 4.26 8.61
C THR A 247 -22.27 3.59 7.38
N THR A 248 -21.25 2.78 7.61
CA THR A 248 -20.65 1.88 6.63
C THR A 248 -20.89 0.44 7.06
N VAL A 249 -21.23 -0.44 6.11
CA VAL A 249 -21.33 -1.88 6.36
C VAL A 249 -20.72 -2.65 5.20
N SER A 250 -19.94 -3.69 5.50
CA SER A 250 -19.47 -4.66 4.50
C SER A 250 -19.64 -6.09 4.98
N VAL A 251 -19.73 -7.00 4.01
CA VAL A 251 -19.67 -8.44 4.19
C VAL A 251 -18.45 -8.94 3.45
N SER A 252 -17.53 -9.56 4.20
CA SER A 252 -16.22 -10.01 3.70
C SER A 252 -16.07 -11.52 3.85
N TYR A 253 -15.40 -12.14 2.89
CA TYR A 253 -15.24 -13.59 2.79
C TYR A 253 -13.76 -13.92 2.65
N LEU A 254 -13.25 -14.81 3.50
CA LEU A 254 -11.90 -15.35 3.34
C LEU A 254 -11.87 -16.24 2.09
N LEU A 255 -10.84 -16.10 1.27
CA LEU A 255 -10.68 -16.82 0.01
C LEU A 255 -9.53 -17.85 0.11
N THR A 256 -8.74 -17.98 -0.96
CA THR A 256 -7.65 -18.93 -1.09
C THR A 256 -6.31 -18.34 -0.61
N ASP A 257 -5.34 -19.21 -0.36
CA ASP A 257 -3.94 -18.83 -0.19
C ASP A 257 -3.40 -18.30 -1.53
N ILE A 258 -2.81 -17.09 -1.54
CA ILE A 258 -2.37 -16.40 -2.77
C ILE A 258 -1.24 -17.12 -3.51
N THR A 259 -0.63 -18.13 -2.88
CA THR A 259 0.35 -19.02 -3.52
C THR A 259 -0.31 -19.98 -4.52
N ASP A 260 -1.63 -20.21 -4.46
CA ASP A 260 -2.38 -20.82 -5.57
C ASP A 260 -2.67 -19.76 -6.64
N VAL A 261 -1.70 -19.58 -7.52
CA VAL A 261 -1.66 -18.46 -8.47
C VAL A 261 -2.82 -18.50 -9.48
N PHE A 262 -3.29 -19.69 -9.90
CA PHE A 262 -4.40 -19.79 -10.85
C PHE A 262 -5.76 -19.60 -10.17
N GLU A 263 -5.94 -20.15 -8.97
CA GLU A 263 -7.16 -19.92 -8.20
C GLU A 263 -7.29 -18.43 -7.82
N THR A 264 -6.19 -17.81 -7.39
CA THR A 264 -6.11 -16.37 -7.09
C THR A 264 -6.45 -15.52 -8.32
N PHE A 265 -5.90 -15.85 -9.50
CA PHE A 265 -6.27 -15.19 -10.76
C PHE A 265 -7.77 -15.33 -11.05
N THR A 266 -8.31 -16.54 -10.92
CA THR A 266 -9.74 -16.83 -11.12
C THR A 266 -10.63 -15.99 -10.19
N LEU A 267 -10.28 -15.93 -8.90
CA LEU A 267 -11.06 -15.19 -7.90
C LEU A 267 -10.94 -13.67 -8.07
N ASN A 268 -9.80 -13.16 -8.54
CA ASN A 268 -9.66 -11.76 -8.89
C ASN A 268 -10.59 -11.38 -10.06
N LEU A 269 -10.57 -12.15 -11.16
CA LEU A 269 -11.49 -11.93 -12.28
C LEU A 269 -12.96 -12.03 -11.87
N LEU A 270 -13.29 -13.06 -11.06
CA LEU A 270 -14.64 -13.25 -10.54
C LEU A 270 -15.09 -12.04 -9.71
N SER A 271 -14.21 -11.50 -8.87
CA SER A 271 -14.50 -10.33 -8.06
C SER A 271 -14.77 -9.10 -8.92
N SER A 272 -13.95 -8.84 -9.95
CA SER A 272 -14.25 -7.77 -10.93
C SER A 272 -15.59 -7.98 -11.63
N LEU A 273 -15.96 -9.21 -12.03
CA LEU A 273 -17.28 -9.47 -12.62
C LEU A 273 -18.43 -9.16 -11.66
N LEU A 274 -18.21 -9.35 -10.36
CA LEU A 274 -19.18 -9.12 -9.30
C LEU A 274 -19.38 -7.62 -8.96
N VAL A 275 -18.33 -6.78 -9.04
CA VAL A 275 -18.38 -5.38 -8.59
C VAL A 275 -18.07 -4.31 -9.65
N ASP A 276 -17.25 -4.60 -10.68
CA ASP A 276 -16.77 -3.56 -11.62
C ASP A 276 -17.88 -3.04 -12.55
N GLY A 277 -18.17 -1.75 -12.42
CA GLY A 277 -19.01 -0.97 -13.32
C GLY A 277 -20.51 -1.18 -13.14
N PRO A 278 -21.34 -0.36 -13.80
CA PRO A 278 -22.80 -0.34 -13.61
C PRO A 278 -23.50 -1.62 -14.06
N ASN A 279 -22.83 -2.45 -14.86
CA ASN A 279 -23.37 -3.73 -15.30
C ASN A 279 -23.16 -4.87 -14.30
N SER A 280 -22.36 -4.66 -13.24
CA SER A 280 -22.06 -5.69 -12.26
C SER A 280 -23.26 -5.97 -11.34
N PRO A 281 -23.41 -7.22 -10.86
CA PRO A 281 -24.56 -7.60 -10.05
C PRO A 281 -24.61 -6.83 -8.72
N PHE A 282 -23.47 -6.62 -8.05
CA PHE A 282 -23.47 -5.84 -6.82
C PHE A 282 -23.66 -4.35 -7.05
N TYR A 283 -23.16 -3.78 -8.16
CA TYR A 283 -23.44 -2.37 -8.45
C TYR A 283 -24.95 -2.14 -8.65
N LYS A 284 -25.60 -2.94 -9.50
CA LYS A 284 -27.05 -2.86 -9.72
C LYS A 284 -27.84 -3.08 -8.43
N ALA A 285 -27.42 -4.04 -7.61
CA ALA A 285 -28.17 -4.41 -6.42
C ALA A 285 -27.98 -3.43 -5.26
N LEU A 286 -26.77 -2.85 -5.10
CA LEU A 286 -26.41 -2.00 -3.97
C LEU A 286 -26.41 -0.52 -4.33
N ILE A 287 -25.67 -0.11 -5.36
CA ILE A 287 -25.50 1.31 -5.71
C ILE A 287 -26.81 1.87 -6.32
N GLU A 288 -27.38 1.19 -7.31
CA GLU A 288 -28.63 1.65 -7.95
C GLU A 288 -29.86 1.54 -7.04
N SER A 289 -29.75 0.84 -5.90
CA SER A 289 -30.82 0.79 -4.91
C SER A 289 -31.04 2.11 -4.17
N GLY A 290 -30.05 3.02 -4.18
CA GLY A 290 -30.08 4.30 -3.46
C GLY A 290 -30.05 4.17 -1.93
N VAL A 291 -29.73 2.99 -1.40
CA VAL A 291 -29.61 2.76 0.05
C VAL A 291 -28.41 3.52 0.64
N GLY A 292 -27.27 3.42 -0.03
CA GLY A 292 -26.00 4.10 0.32
C GLY A 292 -25.51 5.03 -0.78
N THR A 293 -24.39 5.70 -0.52
CA THR A 293 -23.79 6.68 -1.46
C THR A 293 -22.75 6.05 -2.37
N ASP A 294 -21.98 5.09 -1.86
CA ASP A 294 -20.94 4.37 -2.61
C ASP A 294 -20.68 3.00 -1.97
N PHE A 295 -19.82 2.19 -2.59
CA PHE A 295 -19.32 0.95 -1.99
C PHE A 295 -18.54 1.21 -0.71
N SER A 296 -18.56 0.24 0.21
CA SER A 296 -17.67 0.25 1.37
C SER A 296 -16.18 0.19 0.93
N PRO A 297 -15.26 0.69 1.76
CA PRO A 297 -13.81 0.54 1.51
C PRO A 297 -13.41 -0.92 1.28
N ASP A 298 -12.31 -1.13 0.54
CA ASP A 298 -11.77 -2.44 0.13
C ASP A 298 -12.75 -3.33 -0.66
N VAL A 299 -13.75 -2.74 -1.35
CA VAL A 299 -14.66 -3.51 -2.21
C VAL A 299 -13.90 -4.29 -3.29
N GLY A 300 -14.30 -5.54 -3.51
CA GLY A 300 -13.69 -6.44 -4.48
C GLY A 300 -12.63 -7.36 -3.88
N PHE A 301 -11.66 -7.74 -4.71
CA PHE A 301 -10.61 -8.69 -4.36
C PHE A 301 -9.42 -8.02 -3.66
N ASN A 302 -8.98 -8.60 -2.55
CA ASN A 302 -7.80 -8.17 -1.82
C ASN A 302 -6.83 -9.35 -1.69
N GLY A 303 -5.65 -9.23 -2.31
CA GLY A 303 -4.59 -10.25 -2.32
C GLY A 303 -3.30 -9.80 -1.65
N SER A 304 -3.38 -8.81 -0.76
CA SER A 304 -2.22 -8.26 -0.06
C SER A 304 -1.75 -9.13 1.11
N THR A 305 -2.62 -9.98 1.64
CA THR A 305 -2.39 -10.94 2.73
C THR A 305 -2.21 -12.36 2.21
N ARG A 306 -1.70 -13.28 3.05
CA ARG A 306 -1.47 -14.70 2.70
C ARG A 306 -2.73 -15.36 2.14
N GLU A 307 -3.80 -15.38 2.91
CA GLU A 307 -5.12 -15.69 2.38
C GLU A 307 -5.74 -14.41 1.82
N ALA A 308 -6.18 -14.45 0.57
CA ALA A 308 -6.94 -13.36 -0.02
C ALA A 308 -8.32 -13.24 0.63
N TYR A 309 -8.98 -12.10 0.42
CA TYR A 309 -10.38 -11.93 0.78
C TYR A 309 -11.16 -11.14 -0.27
N PHE A 310 -12.47 -11.34 -0.30
CA PHE A 310 -13.39 -10.46 -1.02
C PHE A 310 -14.21 -9.65 -0.02
N SER A 311 -14.45 -8.37 -0.30
CA SER A 311 -15.39 -7.55 0.45
C SER A 311 -16.43 -6.90 -0.45
N VAL A 312 -17.66 -6.74 0.04
CA VAL A 312 -18.69 -5.94 -0.62
C VAL A 312 -19.63 -5.33 0.41
N GLY A 313 -20.05 -4.10 0.17
CA GLY A 313 -20.82 -3.33 1.15
C GLY A 313 -21.20 -1.96 0.64
N LEU A 314 -21.76 -1.13 1.52
CA LEU A 314 -22.10 0.25 1.23
C LEU A 314 -21.59 1.17 2.35
N GLN A 315 -21.19 2.36 1.97
CA GLN A 315 -21.02 3.51 2.86
C GLN A 315 -22.13 4.54 2.64
N GLY A 316 -22.28 5.47 3.58
CA GLY A 316 -23.32 6.49 3.54
C GLY A 316 -24.73 5.91 3.67
N ILE A 317 -24.91 4.89 4.51
CA ILE A 317 -26.23 4.29 4.80
C ILE A 317 -26.76 4.81 6.15
N ALA A 318 -28.08 4.74 6.34
CA ALA A 318 -28.67 4.90 7.66
C ALA A 318 -28.46 3.60 8.46
N GLU A 319 -28.25 3.70 9.77
CA GLU A 319 -27.99 2.54 10.64
C GLU A 319 -29.09 1.46 10.56
N ARG A 320 -30.35 1.90 10.43
CA ARG A 320 -31.50 0.99 10.27
C ARG A 320 -31.46 0.12 9.00
N ASP A 321 -30.67 0.53 7.99
CA ASP A 321 -30.60 -0.13 6.68
C ASP A 321 -29.50 -1.19 6.60
N ILE A 322 -28.71 -1.41 7.67
CA ILE A 322 -27.66 -2.45 7.76
C ILE A 322 -28.22 -3.83 7.35
N GLU A 323 -29.34 -4.23 7.94
CA GLU A 323 -29.96 -5.53 7.65
C GLU A 323 -30.51 -5.62 6.22
N THR A 324 -30.92 -4.50 5.64
CA THR A 324 -31.34 -4.42 4.24
C THR A 324 -30.16 -4.69 3.32
N VAL A 325 -28.99 -4.08 3.58
CA VAL A 325 -27.76 -4.31 2.80
C VAL A 325 -27.32 -5.77 2.87
N LYS A 326 -27.31 -6.38 4.06
CA LYS A 326 -26.97 -7.80 4.25
C LYS A 326 -27.86 -8.72 3.42
N LYS A 327 -29.17 -8.45 3.40
CA LYS A 327 -30.15 -9.21 2.59
C LYS A 327 -29.94 -9.02 1.10
N ILE A 328 -29.63 -7.79 0.65
CA ILE A 328 -29.31 -7.51 -0.75
C ILE A 328 -28.08 -8.32 -1.17
N ILE A 329 -27.01 -8.33 -0.36
CA ILE A 329 -25.79 -9.09 -0.66
C ILE A 329 -26.09 -10.58 -0.79
N ALA A 330 -26.78 -11.17 0.20
CA ALA A 330 -27.11 -12.59 0.20
C ALA A 330 -27.98 -12.98 -1.01
N ARG A 331 -29.00 -12.17 -1.34
CA ARG A 331 -29.86 -12.37 -2.52
C ARG A 331 -29.05 -12.30 -3.81
N THR A 332 -28.15 -11.33 -3.91
CA THR A 332 -27.34 -11.12 -5.13
C THR A 332 -26.42 -12.32 -5.37
N VAL A 333 -25.81 -12.88 -4.32
CA VAL A 333 -25.04 -14.13 -4.42
C VAL A 333 -25.91 -15.28 -4.95
N ASP A 334 -27.12 -15.45 -4.43
CA ASP A 334 -28.06 -16.49 -4.89
C ASP A 334 -28.47 -16.30 -6.35
N GLU A 335 -28.70 -15.05 -6.77
CA GLU A 335 -29.03 -14.73 -8.16
C GLU A 335 -27.86 -15.00 -9.12
N VAL A 336 -26.63 -14.68 -8.72
CA VAL A 336 -25.43 -14.98 -9.53
C VAL A 336 -25.20 -16.49 -9.66
N ILE A 337 -25.42 -17.27 -8.59
CA ILE A 337 -25.34 -18.74 -8.66
C ILE A 337 -26.39 -19.30 -9.63
N ALA A 338 -27.60 -18.73 -9.66
CA ALA A 338 -28.66 -19.20 -10.53
C ALA A 338 -28.48 -18.79 -12.00
N LYS A 339 -27.99 -17.57 -12.26
CA LYS A 339 -27.98 -16.96 -13.60
C LYS A 339 -26.60 -16.95 -14.26
N GLY A 340 -25.51 -17.00 -13.49
CA GLY A 340 -24.15 -16.82 -14.00
C GLY A 340 -23.85 -15.39 -14.45
N PHE A 341 -22.93 -15.28 -15.42
CA PHE A 341 -22.50 -14.00 -16.00
C PHE A 341 -22.71 -14.00 -17.51
N GLU A 342 -22.99 -12.82 -18.06
CA GLU A 342 -23.07 -12.63 -19.51
C GLU A 342 -21.69 -12.82 -20.15
N GLU A 343 -21.63 -13.58 -21.25
CA GLU A 343 -20.39 -13.89 -21.97
C GLU A 343 -19.66 -12.62 -22.43
N GLU A 344 -20.40 -11.63 -22.92
CA GLU A 344 -19.86 -10.33 -23.34
C GLU A 344 -19.10 -9.61 -22.20
N ARG A 345 -19.57 -9.74 -20.94
CA ARG A 345 -18.88 -9.15 -19.78
C ARG A 345 -17.59 -9.88 -19.46
N ILE A 346 -17.55 -11.21 -19.62
CA ILE A 346 -16.35 -12.01 -19.46
C ILE A 346 -15.32 -11.59 -20.52
N GLU A 347 -15.73 -11.51 -21.78
CA GLU A 347 -14.85 -11.08 -22.86
C GLU A 347 -14.35 -9.64 -22.68
N ALA A 348 -15.20 -8.71 -22.24
CA ALA A 348 -14.80 -7.35 -21.95
C ALA A 348 -13.74 -7.27 -20.84
N LEU A 349 -13.85 -8.10 -19.80
CA LEU A 349 -12.86 -8.18 -18.72
C LEU A 349 -11.53 -8.78 -19.21
N LEU A 350 -11.57 -9.84 -20.01
CA LEU A 350 -10.37 -10.43 -20.61
C LEU A 350 -9.68 -9.45 -21.56
N HIS A 351 -10.45 -8.67 -22.33
CA HIS A 351 -9.93 -7.60 -23.17
C HIS A 351 -9.31 -6.46 -22.36
N LYS A 352 -9.91 -6.08 -21.21
CA LYS A 352 -9.33 -5.09 -20.28
C LYS A 352 -7.95 -5.55 -19.79
N ILE A 353 -7.79 -6.83 -19.43
CA ILE A 353 -6.49 -7.41 -19.04
C ILE A 353 -5.50 -7.35 -20.22
N GLU A 354 -5.92 -7.68 -21.44
CA GLU A 354 -5.07 -7.60 -22.62
C GLU A 354 -4.54 -6.17 -22.86
N ILE A 355 -5.39 -5.15 -22.71
CA ILE A 355 -4.97 -3.74 -22.83
C ILE A 355 -3.95 -3.39 -21.74
N GLN A 356 -4.20 -3.81 -20.49
CA GLN A 356 -3.27 -3.56 -19.38
C GLN A 356 -1.90 -4.19 -19.62
N LEU A 357 -1.84 -5.39 -20.20
CA LEU A 357 -0.59 -6.05 -20.60
C LEU A 357 0.17 -5.32 -21.71
N LYS A 358 -0.57 -4.72 -22.65
CA LYS A 358 0.04 -4.02 -23.79
C LYS A 358 0.53 -2.62 -23.42
N HIS A 359 -0.18 -1.95 -22.51
CA HIS A 359 0.13 -0.60 -22.06
C HIS A 359 1.57 -0.46 -21.56
N GLN A 360 2.31 0.51 -22.12
CA GLN A 360 3.68 0.79 -21.73
C GLN A 360 3.71 1.87 -20.64
N SER A 361 4.11 1.49 -19.43
CA SER A 361 4.31 2.41 -18.29
C SER A 361 5.79 2.72 -18.08
N THR A 362 6.08 3.95 -17.65
CA THR A 362 7.43 4.40 -17.27
C THR A 362 7.89 3.83 -15.92
N SER A 363 7.00 3.24 -15.12
CA SER A 363 7.34 2.67 -13.81
C SER A 363 7.09 1.15 -13.74
N PHE A 364 7.23 0.46 -14.89
CA PHE A 364 6.90 -0.96 -15.01
C PHE A 364 7.64 -1.85 -13.98
N GLY A 365 8.93 -1.62 -13.75
CA GLY A 365 9.71 -2.38 -12.75
C GLY A 365 9.18 -2.21 -11.32
N LEU A 366 8.77 -0.99 -10.94
CA LEU A 366 8.13 -0.70 -9.66
C LEU A 366 6.77 -1.40 -9.53
N ALA A 367 5.94 -1.31 -10.58
CA ALA A 367 4.64 -1.98 -10.61
C ALA A 367 4.79 -3.51 -10.49
N LEU A 368 5.78 -4.11 -11.17
CA LEU A 368 6.05 -5.54 -11.10
C LEU A 368 6.48 -5.99 -9.71
N THR A 369 7.45 -5.31 -9.08
CA THR A 369 7.90 -5.71 -7.73
C THR A 369 6.78 -5.61 -6.71
N SER A 370 5.91 -4.60 -6.80
CA SER A 370 4.75 -4.48 -5.93
C SER A 370 3.70 -5.56 -6.22
N TYR A 371 3.49 -5.92 -7.49
CA TYR A 371 2.54 -6.95 -7.90
C TYR A 371 2.90 -8.34 -7.37
N ILE A 372 4.18 -8.70 -7.39
CA ILE A 372 4.63 -10.04 -6.95
C ILE A 372 4.92 -10.14 -5.44
N ALA A 373 5.04 -9.01 -4.74
CA ALA A 373 5.57 -8.93 -3.37
C ALA A 373 4.87 -9.87 -2.39
N SER A 374 3.53 -9.79 -2.30
CA SER A 374 2.76 -10.60 -1.35
C SER A 374 2.87 -12.10 -1.62
N CYS A 375 2.79 -12.53 -2.88
CA CYS A 375 2.92 -13.95 -3.25
C CYS A 375 4.32 -14.47 -2.92
N TRP A 376 5.36 -13.68 -3.27
CA TRP A 376 6.75 -14.06 -3.01
C TRP A 376 7.09 -14.05 -1.51
N ASN A 377 6.38 -13.26 -0.71
CA ASN A 377 6.49 -13.23 0.76
C ASN A 377 6.11 -14.58 1.39
N GLN A 378 5.13 -15.27 0.79
CA GLN A 378 4.63 -16.57 1.26
C GLN A 378 5.29 -17.75 0.52
N ASP A 379 6.48 -17.53 -0.05
CA ASP A 379 7.25 -18.53 -0.78
C ASP A 379 6.56 -19.05 -2.06
N GLY A 380 5.57 -18.31 -2.58
CA GLY A 380 4.99 -18.55 -3.90
C GLY A 380 5.97 -18.21 -5.02
N ASP A 381 5.77 -18.81 -6.20
CA ASP A 381 6.60 -18.55 -7.38
C ASP A 381 6.15 -17.25 -8.08
N PRO A 382 6.93 -16.16 -8.01
CA PRO A 382 6.57 -14.91 -8.67
C PRO A 382 6.59 -15.00 -10.20
N VAL A 383 7.27 -15.98 -10.80
CA VAL A 383 7.33 -16.15 -12.25
C VAL A 383 5.98 -16.61 -12.81
N GLU A 384 5.24 -17.43 -12.05
CA GLU A 384 3.90 -17.87 -12.43
C GLU A 384 2.89 -16.72 -12.49
N LEU A 385 3.09 -15.65 -11.72
CA LEU A 385 2.29 -14.42 -11.82
C LEU A 385 2.54 -13.66 -13.13
N LEU A 386 3.76 -13.73 -13.67
CA LEU A 386 4.13 -13.03 -14.91
C LEU A 386 3.60 -13.73 -16.17
N LYS A 387 3.24 -15.02 -16.07
CA LYS A 387 2.68 -15.83 -17.16
C LYS A 387 1.18 -15.58 -17.37
N ILE A 388 0.81 -14.31 -17.54
CA ILE A 388 -0.60 -13.88 -17.59
C ILE A 388 -1.33 -14.48 -18.81
N ALA A 389 -0.65 -14.60 -19.96
CA ALA A 389 -1.22 -15.20 -21.17
C ALA A 389 -1.61 -16.69 -20.97
N ASP A 390 -0.78 -17.43 -20.22
CA ASP A 390 -1.05 -18.84 -19.91
C ASP A 390 -2.27 -18.95 -18.98
N LYS A 391 -2.38 -18.05 -17.99
CA LYS A 391 -3.54 -18.01 -17.09
C LYS A 391 -4.84 -17.62 -17.80
N VAL A 392 -4.78 -16.65 -18.72
CA VAL A 392 -5.94 -16.29 -19.56
C VAL A 392 -6.36 -17.50 -20.39
N SER A 393 -5.41 -18.22 -20.99
CA SER A 393 -5.70 -19.41 -21.79
C SER A 393 -6.32 -20.54 -20.96
N GLN A 394 -5.76 -20.80 -19.77
CA GLN A 394 -6.28 -21.78 -18.83
C GLN A 394 -7.69 -21.41 -18.34
N PHE A 395 -7.93 -20.14 -18.02
CA PHE A 395 -9.24 -19.63 -17.60
C PHE A 395 -10.29 -19.82 -18.71
N ARG A 396 -9.96 -19.49 -19.96
CA ARG A 396 -10.82 -19.74 -21.12
C ARG A 396 -11.12 -21.23 -21.31
N GLN A 397 -10.13 -22.09 -21.08
CA GLN A 397 -10.32 -23.54 -21.14
C GLN A 397 -11.30 -24.03 -20.06
N CYS A 398 -11.15 -23.56 -18.81
CA CYS A 398 -12.07 -23.90 -17.72
C CYS A 398 -13.52 -23.50 -18.04
N LEU A 399 -13.74 -22.31 -18.60
CA LEU A 399 -15.08 -21.86 -19.03
C LEU A 399 -15.67 -22.74 -20.14
N LYS A 400 -14.83 -23.20 -21.08
CA LYS A 400 -15.27 -24.06 -22.19
C LYS A 400 -15.62 -25.47 -21.72
N GLU A 401 -14.84 -26.02 -20.79
CA GLU A 401 -15.02 -27.37 -20.28
C GLU A 401 -16.15 -27.45 -19.25
N ASN A 402 -16.35 -26.40 -18.46
CA ASN A 402 -17.42 -26.31 -17.48
C ASN A 402 -18.19 -24.97 -17.59
N PRO A 403 -19.37 -24.96 -18.23
CA PRO A 403 -20.21 -23.76 -18.34
C PRO A 403 -20.69 -23.18 -17.01
N THR A 404 -20.69 -23.96 -15.92
CA THR A 404 -21.06 -23.52 -14.56
C THR A 404 -19.86 -23.22 -13.68
N PHE A 405 -18.64 -23.17 -14.24
CA PHE A 405 -17.39 -22.97 -13.50
C PHE A 405 -17.45 -21.76 -12.56
N LEU A 406 -17.88 -20.59 -13.05
CA LEU A 406 -17.94 -19.38 -12.22
C LEU A 406 -19.05 -19.46 -11.17
N GLN A 407 -20.21 -20.05 -11.48
CA GLN A 407 -21.28 -20.24 -10.49
C GLN A 407 -20.84 -21.19 -9.36
N GLU A 408 -20.09 -22.24 -9.68
CA GLU A 408 -19.51 -23.15 -8.68
C GLU A 408 -18.52 -22.43 -7.77
N LYS A 409 -17.66 -21.55 -8.32
CA LYS A 409 -16.76 -20.70 -7.52
C LYS A 409 -17.55 -19.74 -6.63
N VAL A 410 -18.62 -19.11 -7.13
CA VAL A 410 -19.47 -18.22 -6.31
C VAL A 410 -20.13 -19.01 -5.17
N LYS A 411 -20.63 -20.20 -5.45
CA LYS A 411 -21.23 -21.06 -4.43
C LYS A 411 -20.20 -21.43 -3.36
N MET A 412 -19.03 -21.91 -3.76
CA MET A 412 -17.96 -22.36 -2.88
C MET A 412 -17.44 -21.24 -1.97
N TYR A 413 -17.06 -20.09 -2.54
CA TYR A 413 -16.35 -19.04 -1.79
C TYR A 413 -17.27 -18.03 -1.08
N PHE A 414 -18.55 -17.95 -1.45
CA PHE A 414 -19.46 -16.93 -0.92
C PHE A 414 -20.72 -17.51 -0.26
N LYS A 415 -21.34 -18.56 -0.83
CA LYS A 415 -22.57 -19.13 -0.27
C LYS A 415 -22.28 -20.13 0.85
N ASP A 416 -21.36 -21.05 0.59
CA ASP A 416 -21.06 -22.17 1.48
C ASP A 416 -19.90 -21.88 2.45
N ASN A 417 -19.30 -20.69 2.34
CA ASN A 417 -18.14 -20.27 3.13
C ASN A 417 -18.55 -19.76 4.53
N PRO A 418 -18.20 -20.48 5.62
CA PRO A 418 -18.53 -20.05 6.98
C PRO A 418 -17.61 -18.92 7.49
N HIS A 419 -16.44 -18.70 6.87
CA HIS A 419 -15.49 -17.65 7.23
C HIS A 419 -15.90 -16.32 6.62
N ARG A 420 -17.03 -15.81 7.12
CA ARG A 420 -17.67 -14.57 6.66
C ARG A 420 -17.73 -13.57 7.81
N LEU A 421 -17.24 -12.36 7.57
CA LEU A 421 -17.29 -11.24 8.49
C LEU A 421 -18.30 -10.20 8.02
N THR A 422 -19.24 -9.82 8.86
CA THR A 422 -19.98 -8.56 8.70
C THR A 422 -19.34 -7.50 9.59
N LEU A 423 -18.84 -6.41 9.01
CA LEU A 423 -18.32 -5.27 9.77
C LEU A 423 -19.22 -4.06 9.54
N SER A 424 -19.72 -3.46 10.62
CA SER A 424 -20.39 -2.17 10.57
C SER A 424 -19.58 -1.11 11.32
N MET A 425 -19.64 0.12 10.82
CA MET A 425 -18.97 1.28 11.40
C MET A 425 -19.92 2.47 11.39
N SER A 426 -20.13 3.07 12.55
CA SER A 426 -20.96 4.28 12.68
C SER A 426 -20.13 5.44 13.24
N PRO A 427 -20.42 6.69 12.85
CA PRO A 427 -19.73 7.83 13.41
C PRO A 427 -20.14 8.04 14.87
N GLU A 428 -19.23 8.62 15.64
CA GLU A 428 -19.49 9.06 17.01
C GLU A 428 -19.03 10.51 17.18
N GLU A 429 -19.90 11.38 17.73
CA GLU A 429 -19.62 12.82 17.83
C GLU A 429 -18.36 13.12 18.65
N ASP A 430 -18.15 12.38 19.74
CA ASP A 430 -17.02 12.56 20.65
C ASP A 430 -15.85 11.60 20.37
N TYR A 431 -15.79 11.02 19.16
CA TYR A 431 -14.74 10.05 18.79
C TYR A 431 -13.33 10.61 19.00
N TYR A 432 -13.00 11.75 18.39
CA TYR A 432 -11.67 12.35 18.50
C TYR A 432 -11.37 12.84 19.92
N ASP A 433 -12.38 13.31 20.65
CA ASP A 433 -12.24 13.69 22.06
C ASP A 433 -11.93 12.49 22.94
N LYS A 434 -12.54 11.32 22.68
CA LYS A 434 -12.19 10.07 23.36
C LYS A 434 -10.77 9.64 23.05
N GLN A 435 -10.35 9.67 21.78
CA GLN A 435 -8.98 9.33 21.40
C GLN A 435 -7.97 10.26 22.07
N ALA A 436 -8.23 11.58 22.10
CA ALA A 436 -7.38 12.57 22.77
C ALA A 436 -7.31 12.33 24.29
N LYS A 437 -8.43 11.97 24.95
CA LYS A 437 -8.44 11.60 26.38
C LYS A 437 -7.59 10.37 26.65
N LEU A 438 -7.73 9.32 25.84
CA LEU A 438 -6.93 8.09 25.97
C LEU A 438 -5.43 8.37 25.80
N GLU A 439 -5.07 9.22 24.83
CA GLU A 439 -3.68 9.66 24.62
C GLU A 439 -3.15 10.45 25.83
N ALA A 440 -3.93 11.41 26.33
CA ALA A 440 -3.56 12.22 27.50
C ALA A 440 -3.41 11.37 28.78
N GLU A 441 -4.28 10.39 28.99
CA GLU A 441 -4.18 9.44 30.10
C GLU A 441 -2.93 8.57 29.97
N LYS A 442 -2.62 8.10 28.76
CA LYS A 442 -1.41 7.32 28.49
C LYS A 442 -0.14 8.14 28.70
N LEU A 443 -0.13 9.39 28.25
CA LEU A 443 0.96 10.34 28.47
C LEU A 443 1.17 10.55 29.97
N LYS A 444 0.10 10.88 30.70
CA LYS A 444 0.14 11.09 32.15
C LYS A 444 0.66 9.86 32.89
N LYS A 445 0.21 8.66 32.50
CA LYS A 445 0.70 7.41 33.09
C LYS A 445 2.20 7.19 32.85
N LYS A 446 2.69 7.46 31.64
CA LYS A 446 4.13 7.36 31.33
C LYS A 446 4.94 8.38 32.10
N VAL A 447 4.54 9.66 32.09
CA VAL A 447 5.25 10.74 32.79
C VAL A 447 5.31 10.50 34.30
N ASN A 448 4.21 10.04 34.91
CA ASN A 448 4.16 9.73 36.34
C ASN A 448 4.99 8.50 36.73
N ALA A 449 5.32 7.63 35.78
CA ALA A 449 6.17 6.47 36.03
C ALA A 449 7.67 6.81 35.97
N LEU A 450 8.04 8.01 35.48
CA LEU A 450 9.43 8.43 35.34
C LEU A 450 10.04 8.80 36.70
N SER A 451 11.27 8.33 36.95
CA SER A 451 12.12 8.86 38.01
C SER A 451 12.65 10.26 37.66
N GLU A 452 13.17 10.99 38.65
CA GLU A 452 13.78 12.31 38.40
C GLU A 452 15.05 12.19 37.52
N GLU A 453 15.78 11.09 37.65
CA GLU A 453 16.91 10.76 36.78
C GLU A 453 16.44 10.52 35.34
N GLU A 454 15.34 9.79 35.12
CA GLU A 454 14.80 9.54 33.78
C GLU A 454 14.27 10.83 33.12
N LYS A 455 13.62 11.71 33.88
CA LYS A 455 13.24 13.05 33.39
C LYS A 455 14.46 13.87 32.98
N THR A 456 15.52 13.84 33.79
CA THR A 456 16.77 14.52 33.46
C THR A 456 17.38 13.97 32.17
N GLN A 457 17.41 12.64 32.01
CA GLN A 457 17.90 12.00 30.78
C GLN A 457 17.04 12.35 29.55
N ILE A 458 15.72 12.47 29.69
CA ILE A 458 14.83 12.89 28.60
C ILE A 458 15.17 14.32 28.15
N PHE A 459 15.36 15.22 29.11
CA PHE A 459 15.75 16.60 28.82
C PHE A 459 17.12 16.67 28.10
N GLU A 460 18.14 15.99 28.63
CA GLU A 460 19.47 15.94 28.04
C GLU A 460 19.46 15.36 26.61
N LYS A 461 18.76 14.24 26.39
CA LYS A 461 18.61 13.63 25.06
C LYS A 461 17.81 14.50 24.11
N GLY A 462 16.83 15.25 24.60
CA GLY A 462 16.08 16.22 23.81
C GLY A 462 16.99 17.34 23.28
N LEU A 463 17.86 17.87 24.13
CA LEU A 463 18.87 18.85 23.73
C LEU A 463 19.89 18.27 22.74
N GLU A 464 20.37 17.04 22.99
CA GLU A 464 21.29 16.34 22.07
C GLU A 464 20.65 16.14 20.69
N LEU A 465 19.38 15.72 20.63
CA LEU A 465 18.65 15.54 19.37
C LEU A 465 18.57 16.86 18.59
N ILE A 466 18.33 17.99 19.25
CA ILE A 466 18.29 19.32 18.63
C ILE A 466 19.65 19.73 18.10
N ASP A 467 20.72 19.52 18.87
CA ASP A 467 22.08 19.79 18.39
C ASP A 467 22.37 18.95 17.14
N LEU A 468 22.06 17.66 17.17
CA LEU A 468 22.22 16.77 16.03
C LEU A 468 21.40 17.20 14.80
N GLN A 469 20.22 17.79 15.00
CA GLN A 469 19.34 18.27 13.91
C GLN A 469 19.85 19.58 13.30
N SER A 470 20.46 20.44 14.13
CA SER A 470 20.89 21.77 13.73
C SER A 470 22.33 21.79 13.20
N LYS A 471 23.15 20.83 13.61
CA LYS A 471 24.58 20.78 13.29
C LYS A 471 24.82 20.39 11.84
N PRO A 472 25.57 21.21 11.06
CA PRO A 472 26.06 20.79 9.75
C PRO A 472 26.91 19.53 9.86
N GLN A 473 26.62 18.52 9.03
CA GLN A 473 27.32 17.24 9.04
C GLN A 473 28.13 17.06 7.77
N ASP A 474 29.29 16.43 7.88
CA ASP A 474 30.00 15.94 6.71
C ASP A 474 29.21 14.81 6.05
N THR A 475 29.06 14.89 4.74
CA THR A 475 28.33 13.93 3.89
C THR A 475 29.22 13.37 2.79
N SER A 476 30.54 13.57 2.89
CA SER A 476 31.54 13.08 1.95
C SER A 476 31.58 11.54 1.85
N CYS A 477 31.12 10.83 2.87
CA CYS A 477 31.00 9.37 2.85
C CYS A 477 29.93 8.86 1.87
N LEU A 478 28.93 9.67 1.53
CA LEU A 478 27.88 9.28 0.60
C LEU A 478 28.39 9.34 -0.84
N PRO A 479 28.01 8.38 -1.71
CA PRO A 479 28.24 8.54 -3.13
C PRO A 479 27.43 9.73 -3.69
N ALA A 480 27.85 10.26 -4.83
CA ALA A 480 27.11 11.29 -5.54
C ALA A 480 27.42 11.22 -7.04
N LEU A 481 26.41 11.54 -7.83
CA LEU A 481 26.63 12.04 -9.18
C LEU A 481 27.15 13.48 -9.14
N LYS A 482 27.69 13.93 -10.26
CA LYS A 482 28.08 15.31 -10.52
C LYS A 482 27.11 15.94 -11.52
N VAL A 483 27.08 17.27 -11.55
CA VAL A 483 26.33 18.01 -12.58
C VAL A 483 26.77 17.62 -14.00
N SER A 484 28.03 17.21 -14.19
CA SER A 484 28.55 16.72 -15.46
C SER A 484 27.95 15.38 -15.91
N ASP A 485 27.28 14.64 -15.03
CA ASP A 485 26.60 13.38 -15.36
C ASP A 485 25.17 13.61 -15.89
N ILE A 486 24.71 14.86 -15.92
CA ILE A 486 23.43 15.27 -16.49
C ILE A 486 23.62 15.46 -18.00
N GLU A 487 22.78 14.79 -18.79
CA GLU A 487 22.76 14.98 -20.25
C GLU A 487 22.51 16.46 -20.59
N PRO A 488 23.40 17.12 -21.36
CA PRO A 488 23.28 18.55 -21.63
C PRO A 488 22.14 18.88 -22.59
N GLN A 489 21.58 17.86 -23.27
CA GLN A 489 20.53 18.01 -24.27
C GLN A 489 19.42 16.99 -24.02
N ILE A 490 18.18 17.42 -24.18
CA ILE A 490 17.02 16.53 -24.20
C ILE A 490 16.72 16.11 -25.64
N PRO A 491 16.27 14.86 -25.88
CA PRO A 491 15.79 14.46 -27.19
C PRO A 491 14.53 15.25 -27.54
N PHE A 492 14.49 15.85 -28.73
CA PHE A 492 13.29 16.54 -29.20
C PHE A 492 12.22 15.53 -29.62
N THR A 493 10.99 15.76 -29.17
CA THR A 493 9.83 14.99 -29.62
C THR A 493 9.47 15.40 -31.03
N VAL A 494 9.55 14.46 -31.97
CA VAL A 494 9.12 14.67 -33.36
C VAL A 494 7.60 14.63 -33.43
N LEU A 495 7.00 15.68 -33.98
CA LEU A 495 5.56 15.84 -34.13
C LEU A 495 5.24 16.14 -35.58
N GLU A 496 4.18 15.51 -36.08
CA GLU A 496 3.59 15.84 -37.36
C GLU A 496 2.24 16.52 -37.12
N THR A 497 2.03 17.68 -37.72
CA THR A 497 0.76 18.41 -37.61
C THR A 497 0.07 18.39 -38.96
N THR A 498 -1.19 17.95 -38.98
CA THR A 498 -2.06 18.03 -40.15
C THR A 498 -3.37 18.70 -39.76
N PHE A 499 -4.27 18.89 -40.71
CA PHE A 499 -5.62 19.39 -40.46
C PHE A 499 -6.64 18.32 -40.82
N ALA A 500 -7.54 18.02 -39.89
CA ALA A 500 -8.76 17.26 -40.17
C ALA A 500 -9.87 18.23 -40.61
N ALA A 501 -10.54 17.89 -41.70
CA ALA A 501 -11.57 18.73 -42.33
C ALA A 501 -11.12 20.17 -42.60
N ASP A 502 -9.83 20.36 -42.93
CA ASP A 502 -9.18 21.66 -43.21
C ASP A 502 -9.23 22.73 -42.09
N GLU A 503 -9.81 22.41 -40.93
CA GLU A 503 -10.06 23.38 -39.85
C GLU A 503 -9.51 22.94 -38.49
N VAL A 504 -9.47 21.64 -38.19
CA VAL A 504 -9.08 21.13 -36.86
C VAL A 504 -7.65 20.61 -36.91
N PRO A 505 -6.70 21.24 -36.18
CA PRO A 505 -5.32 20.76 -36.15
C PRO A 505 -5.26 19.41 -35.43
N VAL A 506 -4.62 18.43 -36.06
CA VAL A 506 -4.35 17.10 -35.50
C VAL A 506 -2.85 16.91 -35.37
N GLN A 507 -2.41 16.58 -34.15
CA GLN A 507 -1.02 16.30 -33.84
C GLN A 507 -0.81 14.78 -33.78
N TYR A 508 0.05 14.28 -34.65
CA TYR A 508 0.52 12.89 -34.66
C TYR A 508 1.90 12.80 -34.02
N CYS A 509 2.06 11.82 -33.13
CA CYS A 509 3.32 11.51 -32.47
C CYS A 509 3.56 10.01 -32.58
N SER A 510 4.42 9.60 -33.51
CA SER A 510 4.78 8.20 -33.70
C SER A 510 5.65 7.71 -32.54
N GLN A 511 5.17 6.71 -31.79
CA GLN A 511 5.81 6.18 -30.59
C GLN A 511 5.66 4.65 -30.55
N PRO A 512 6.57 3.92 -29.86
CA PRO A 512 6.48 2.47 -29.70
C PRO A 512 5.41 2.07 -28.67
N THR A 513 4.14 2.27 -29.01
CA THR A 513 2.99 2.10 -28.10
C THR A 513 2.52 0.65 -27.93
N ASN A 514 3.24 -0.32 -28.47
CA ASN A 514 2.87 -1.75 -28.40
C ASN A 514 1.44 -2.06 -28.88
N GLY A 515 1.04 -1.45 -30.01
CA GLY A 515 -0.28 -1.66 -30.61
C GLY A 515 -1.43 -0.91 -29.94
N VAL A 516 -1.15 0.03 -29.03
CA VAL A 516 -2.15 0.91 -28.40
C VAL A 516 -2.20 2.26 -29.12
N VAL A 517 -3.41 2.77 -29.35
CA VAL A 517 -3.62 4.13 -29.90
C VAL A 517 -4.13 5.03 -28.77
N TYR A 518 -3.49 6.19 -28.60
CA TYR A 518 -3.88 7.19 -27.61
C TYR A 518 -4.52 8.37 -28.32
N PHE A 519 -5.83 8.55 -28.10
CA PHE A 519 -6.59 9.68 -28.65
C PHE A 519 -6.88 10.70 -27.56
N ARG A 520 -6.69 11.98 -27.87
CA ARG A 520 -7.03 13.11 -27.01
C ARG A 520 -7.69 14.19 -27.88
N ALA A 521 -8.85 14.67 -27.45
CA ALA A 521 -9.49 15.85 -28.01
C ALA A 521 -9.49 16.96 -26.96
N VAL A 522 -9.10 18.17 -27.36
CA VAL A 522 -9.09 19.34 -26.48
C VAL A 522 -10.08 20.35 -27.04
N SER A 523 -11.18 20.55 -26.33
CA SER A 523 -12.18 21.56 -26.68
C SER A 523 -12.02 22.77 -25.78
N SER A 524 -12.01 23.96 -26.38
CA SER A 524 -11.86 25.22 -25.64
C SER A 524 -13.14 25.55 -24.88
N LEU A 525 -12.99 26.08 -23.66
CA LEU A 525 -14.09 26.60 -22.85
C LEU A 525 -14.31 28.12 -23.04
N ASN A 526 -13.66 28.75 -24.03
CA ASN A 526 -13.70 30.21 -24.21
C ASN A 526 -15.10 30.77 -24.45
N THR A 527 -16.01 29.98 -25.01
CA THR A 527 -17.41 30.38 -25.27
C THR A 527 -18.37 29.92 -24.18
N LEU A 528 -17.89 29.21 -23.16
CA LEU A 528 -18.74 28.73 -22.07
C LEU A 528 -19.07 29.90 -21.13
N PRO A 529 -20.36 30.20 -20.87
CA PRO A 529 -20.74 31.18 -19.85
C PRO A 529 -20.05 30.91 -18.52
N GLU A 530 -19.53 31.95 -17.87
CA GLU A 530 -18.78 31.84 -16.60
C GLU A 530 -19.59 31.12 -15.50
N GLU A 531 -20.91 31.34 -15.47
CA GLU A 531 -21.84 30.69 -14.55
C GLU A 531 -21.91 29.16 -14.71
N LEU A 532 -21.53 28.62 -15.87
CA LEU A 532 -21.49 27.17 -16.12
C LEU A 532 -20.14 26.53 -15.79
N LYS A 533 -19.07 27.31 -15.63
CA LYS A 533 -17.73 26.77 -15.34
C LYS A 533 -17.66 25.91 -14.08
N PRO A 534 -18.34 26.25 -12.96
CA PRO A 534 -18.35 25.39 -11.78
C PRO A 534 -18.93 23.98 -12.02
N TYR A 535 -19.75 23.80 -13.07
CA TYR A 535 -20.37 22.51 -13.41
C TYR A 535 -19.56 21.66 -14.39
N VAL A 536 -18.51 22.23 -15.00
CA VAL A 536 -17.65 21.49 -15.95
C VAL A 536 -17.04 20.22 -15.33
N PRO A 537 -16.52 20.23 -14.09
CA PRO A 537 -16.01 19.01 -13.47
C PRO A 537 -17.08 17.90 -13.34
N LEU A 538 -18.32 18.27 -12.97
CA LEU A 538 -19.43 17.32 -12.89
C LEU A 538 -19.80 16.77 -14.27
N PHE A 539 -19.93 17.66 -15.28
CA PHE A 539 -20.21 17.28 -16.66
C PHE A 539 -19.17 16.28 -17.20
N CYS A 540 -17.88 16.58 -17.04
CA CYS A 540 -16.80 15.70 -17.47
C CYS A 540 -16.82 14.33 -16.78
N ASN A 541 -17.30 14.25 -15.54
CA ASN A 541 -17.42 13.00 -14.78
C ASN A 541 -18.55 12.11 -15.30
N VAL A 542 -19.66 12.70 -15.76
CA VAL A 542 -20.87 11.94 -16.14
C VAL A 542 -21.00 11.66 -17.65
N ILE A 543 -20.37 12.44 -18.53
CA ILE A 543 -20.57 12.31 -19.98
C ILE A 543 -20.08 10.98 -20.57
N THR A 544 -19.12 10.31 -19.91
CA THR A 544 -18.51 9.05 -20.37
C THR A 544 -18.93 7.83 -19.52
N LYS A 545 -19.86 8.02 -18.57
CA LYS A 545 -20.46 6.94 -17.79
C LYS A 545 -21.74 6.50 -18.49
#